data_AF-A0AAN7DGA6-F1
#
_entry.id   AF-A0AAN7DGA6-F1
#
_cell.length_a   1.000
_cell.length_b   1.000
_cell.length_c   1.000
_cell.angle_alpha   90.00
_cell.angle_beta   90.00
_cell.angle_gamma   90.00
#
_symmetry.space_group_name_H-M   'P 1'
#
loop_
_entity.id
_entity.type
_entity.pdbx_description
1 polymer ?
#
loop_
_entity_poly.entity_id
_entity_poly.type
_entity_poly.pdbx_seq_one_letter_code
_entity_poly.pdbx_strand_id
1 'polypeptide(L)'
;MAAKKKPSAKEVITFTYPCYICGNILSKARQAINHVEVIHGYKLPVRQVGHKRPQDPHYEYNNDPDTVDDYDVSHYACASCWFHCPEAGLKELSDHVNQVHHPENVDPEKNKHGEIKGGEVTDSDITNTLNEAKHSANRAEGIEDGEDQVMEETDDKKDKKEDSKDIGDIYQKLNELVDMFQRVLKGKDD
;
A
#
# COMPACT_ATOMS: atom_id res chain seq x y z
N MET A 1 -34.28 -32.12 22.69
CA MET A 1 -32.81 -31.94 22.72
C MET A 1 -32.47 -30.85 21.72
N ALA A 2 -32.05 -29.66 22.18
CA ALA A 2 -31.68 -28.56 21.30
C ALA A 2 -30.28 -28.82 20.72
N ALA A 3 -30.18 -28.93 19.39
CA ALA A 3 -28.90 -29.00 18.71
C ALA A 3 -28.14 -27.69 18.96
N LYS A 4 -27.01 -27.78 19.65
CA LYS A 4 -26.05 -26.68 19.74
C LYS A 4 -25.54 -26.40 18.32
N LYS A 5 -25.99 -25.30 17.70
CA LYS A 5 -25.37 -24.79 16.47
C LYS A 5 -23.88 -24.63 16.77
N LYS A 6 -23.03 -25.34 16.02
CA LYS A 6 -21.59 -25.07 16.01
C LYS A 6 -21.43 -23.56 15.71
N PRO A 7 -20.60 -22.81 16.44
CA PRO A 7 -20.25 -21.47 16.00
C PRO A 7 -19.68 -21.60 14.59
N SER A 8 -20.28 -20.91 13.62
CA SER A 8 -19.67 -20.73 12.31
C SER A 8 -18.27 -20.17 12.54
N ALA A 9 -17.25 -20.80 11.95
CA ALA A 9 -15.90 -20.23 11.95
C ALA A 9 -16.00 -18.79 11.42
N LYS A 10 -15.37 -17.84 12.11
CA LYS A 10 -15.31 -16.46 11.63
C LYS A 10 -14.43 -16.43 10.39
N GLU A 11 -14.80 -15.61 9.42
CA GLU A 11 -13.94 -15.39 8.25
C GLU A 11 -12.78 -14.48 8.65
N VAL A 12 -11.56 -14.89 8.31
CA VAL A 12 -10.36 -14.08 8.50
C VAL A 12 -10.26 -13.11 7.32
N ILE A 13 -10.25 -11.81 7.60
CA ILE A 13 -10.24 -10.77 6.56
C ILE A 13 -8.97 -9.93 6.61
N THR A 14 -8.44 -9.62 5.43
CA THR A 14 -7.41 -8.60 5.24
C THR A 14 -7.99 -7.32 4.64
N PHE A 15 -7.30 -6.20 4.83
CA PHE A 15 -7.74 -4.90 4.34
C PHE A 15 -6.76 -4.31 3.35
N THR A 16 -7.27 -3.99 2.16
CA THR A 16 -6.56 -3.17 1.17
C THR A 16 -7.18 -1.77 1.11
N TYR A 17 -6.38 -0.78 0.72
CA TYR A 17 -6.80 0.62 0.72
C TYR A 17 -6.74 1.21 -0.69
N PRO A 18 -7.76 0.96 -1.54
CA PRO A 18 -7.81 1.58 -2.86
C PRO A 18 -8.12 3.07 -2.76
N CYS A 19 -7.56 3.84 -3.69
CA CYS A 19 -8.00 5.21 -3.92
C CYS A 19 -9.44 5.19 -4.47
N TYR A 20 -10.37 5.85 -3.79
CA TYR A 20 -11.78 5.90 -4.23
C TYR A 20 -12.00 6.72 -5.53
N ILE A 21 -10.98 7.46 -5.98
CA ILE A 21 -11.01 8.28 -7.20
C ILE A 21 -10.45 7.49 -8.38
N CYS A 22 -9.23 6.94 -8.26
CA CYS A 22 -8.51 6.30 -9.37
C CYS A 22 -8.33 4.78 -9.24
N GLY A 23 -8.77 4.17 -8.13
CA GLY A 23 -8.70 2.72 -7.91
C GLY A 23 -7.33 2.18 -7.50
N ASN A 24 -6.29 3.01 -7.52
CA ASN A 24 -4.93 2.57 -7.22
C ASN A 24 -4.85 1.99 -5.79
N ILE A 25 -4.37 0.76 -5.66
CA ILE A 25 -4.40 0.00 -4.40
C ILE A 25 -3.16 0.30 -3.56
N LEU A 26 -3.37 0.75 -2.33
CA LEU A 26 -2.30 1.07 -1.39
C LEU A 26 -2.33 0.11 -0.20
N SER A 27 -1.16 -0.21 0.35
CA SER A 27 -1.04 -1.19 1.44
C SER A 27 -1.40 -0.62 2.81
N LYS A 28 -1.29 0.70 3.00
CA LYS A 28 -1.58 1.36 4.28
C LYS A 28 -2.57 2.52 4.12
N ALA A 29 -3.48 2.66 5.08
CA ALA A 29 -4.43 3.78 5.15
C ALA A 29 -3.75 5.17 5.00
N ARG A 30 -2.61 5.37 5.66
CA ARG A 30 -1.87 6.63 5.59
C ARG A 30 -1.35 6.92 4.17
N GLN A 31 -0.95 5.88 3.44
CA GLN A 31 -0.52 6.04 2.04
C GLN A 31 -1.70 6.42 1.16
N ALA A 32 -2.88 5.80 1.37
CA ALA A 32 -4.09 6.17 0.66
C ALA A 32 -4.52 7.62 0.89
N ILE A 33 -4.50 8.10 2.15
CA ILE A 33 -4.79 9.50 2.48
C ILE A 33 -3.81 10.44 1.76
N ASN A 34 -2.51 10.15 1.84
CA ASN A 34 -1.49 10.97 1.21
C ASN A 34 -1.62 10.97 -0.33
N HIS A 35 -1.96 9.82 -0.93
CA HIS A 35 -2.20 9.71 -2.36
C HIS A 35 -3.35 10.63 -2.79
N VAL A 36 -4.48 10.58 -2.08
CA VAL A 36 -5.65 11.43 -2.39
C VAL A 36 -5.31 12.92 -2.29
N GLU A 37 -4.55 13.32 -1.28
CA GLU A 37 -4.14 14.72 -1.09
C GLU A 37 -3.14 15.18 -2.16
N VAL A 38 -2.09 14.39 -2.40
CA VAL A 38 -1.00 14.80 -3.29
C VAL A 38 -1.39 14.71 -4.77
N ILE A 39 -2.13 13.66 -5.16
CA ILE A 39 -2.44 13.34 -6.55
C ILE A 39 -3.76 13.96 -6.99
N HIS A 40 -4.76 13.97 -6.10
CA HIS A 40 -6.10 14.45 -6.43
C HIS A 40 -6.46 15.77 -5.74
N GLY A 41 -5.60 16.33 -4.89
CA GLY A 41 -5.87 17.63 -4.27
C GLY A 41 -7.07 17.62 -3.32
N TYR A 42 -7.44 16.46 -2.77
CA TYR A 42 -8.50 16.34 -1.78
C TYR A 42 -7.94 15.92 -0.43
N LYS A 43 -8.42 16.56 0.63
CA LYS A 43 -8.03 16.23 1.99
C LYS A 43 -9.08 15.33 2.64
N LEU A 44 -8.61 14.16 3.08
CA LEU A 44 -9.41 13.22 3.85
C LEU A 44 -9.13 13.35 5.36
N PRO A 45 -10.15 13.18 6.22
CA PRO A 45 -9.93 13.13 7.65
C PRO A 45 -9.10 11.89 8.01
N VAL A 46 -8.20 12.05 8.99
CA VAL A 46 -7.35 10.97 9.50
C VAL A 46 -8.01 10.35 10.73
N ARG A 47 -7.95 9.02 10.85
CA ARG A 47 -8.39 8.32 12.07
C ARG A 47 -7.59 8.78 13.29
N GLN A 48 -8.27 8.93 14.43
CA GLN A 48 -7.60 9.26 15.69
C GLN A 48 -6.61 8.15 16.08
N VAL A 49 -5.39 8.56 16.43
CA VAL A 49 -4.33 7.65 16.89
C VAL A 49 -4.74 7.03 18.23
N GLY A 50 -4.47 5.73 18.39
CA GLY A 50 -4.75 5.00 19.63
C GLY A 50 -6.11 4.29 19.68
N HIS A 51 -7.00 4.53 18.71
CA HIS A 51 -8.24 3.78 18.60
C HIS A 51 -8.07 2.53 17.74
N LYS A 52 -8.46 1.37 18.30
CA LYS A 52 -8.49 0.11 17.57
C LYS A 52 -9.80 -0.02 16.78
N ARG A 53 -9.75 -0.79 15.68
CA ARG A 53 -10.95 -1.19 14.95
C ARG A 53 -11.89 -1.93 15.91
N PRO A 54 -13.19 -1.57 15.96
CA PRO A 54 -14.18 -2.33 16.73
C PRO A 54 -14.22 -3.79 16.29
N GLN A 55 -14.43 -4.71 17.23
CA GLN A 55 -14.55 -6.13 16.92
C GLN A 55 -15.88 -6.43 16.23
N ASP A 56 -15.85 -7.25 15.18
CA ASP A 56 -17.05 -7.74 14.50
C ASP A 56 -17.33 -9.21 14.88
N PRO A 57 -18.60 -9.59 15.12
CA PRO A 57 -18.95 -10.98 15.39
C PRO A 57 -18.74 -11.93 14.20
N HIS A 58 -18.73 -11.44 12.96
CA HIS A 58 -18.59 -12.26 11.74
C HIS A 58 -17.15 -12.40 11.25
N TYR A 59 -16.29 -11.43 11.59
CA TYR A 59 -14.93 -11.35 11.06
C TYR A 59 -13.86 -11.46 12.14
N GLU A 60 -12.74 -12.03 11.74
CA GLU A 60 -11.45 -11.91 12.41
C GLU A 60 -10.52 -11.08 11.53
N TYR A 61 -9.75 -10.16 12.10
CA TYR A 61 -8.92 -9.23 11.31
C TYR A 61 -7.48 -9.70 11.28
N ASN A 62 -7.00 -10.07 10.09
CA ASN A 62 -5.59 -10.28 9.86
C ASN A 62 -4.90 -8.91 9.79
N ASN A 63 -4.14 -8.58 10.82
CA ASN A 63 -3.33 -7.36 10.91
C ASN A 63 -1.84 -7.67 10.93
N ASP A 64 -1.46 -8.94 10.80
CA ASP A 64 -0.09 -9.38 10.96
C ASP A 64 0.61 -9.39 9.59
N PRO A 65 1.65 -8.56 9.41
CA PRO A 65 2.39 -8.52 8.15
C PRO A 65 3.18 -9.80 7.87
N ASP A 66 3.35 -10.72 8.83
CA ASP A 66 4.07 -11.98 8.64
C ASP A 66 3.13 -13.12 8.16
N THR A 67 1.81 -12.91 8.22
CA THR A 67 0.79 -13.86 7.77
C THR A 67 -0.01 -13.33 6.58
N VAL A 68 0.66 -12.66 5.63
CA VAL A 68 0.01 -11.95 4.51
C VAL A 68 -0.93 -12.84 3.70
N ASP A 69 -0.68 -14.15 3.64
CA ASP A 69 -1.47 -15.11 2.86
C ASP A 69 -2.47 -15.93 3.69
N ASP A 70 -2.55 -15.71 5.01
CA ASP A 70 -3.48 -16.44 5.90
C ASP A 70 -4.76 -15.62 6.10
N TYR A 71 -5.55 -15.48 5.04
CA TYR A 71 -6.87 -14.85 5.08
C TYR A 71 -7.86 -15.55 4.14
N ASP A 72 -9.14 -15.55 4.52
CA ASP A 72 -10.20 -16.15 3.71
C ASP A 72 -10.66 -15.17 2.61
N VAL A 73 -10.80 -13.89 2.95
CA VAL A 73 -11.28 -12.84 2.03
C VAL A 73 -10.54 -11.51 2.23
N SER A 74 -10.40 -10.75 1.15
CA SER A 74 -9.88 -9.37 1.19
C SER A 74 -11.02 -8.38 1.01
N HIS A 75 -10.97 -7.29 1.78
CA HIS A 75 -11.93 -6.21 1.75
C HIS A 75 -11.24 -4.87 1.45
N TYR A 76 -11.94 -4.03 0.70
CA TYR A 76 -11.59 -2.62 0.59
C TYR A 76 -11.96 -1.89 1.89
N ALA A 77 -11.01 -1.16 2.45
CA ALA A 77 -11.20 -0.40 3.67
C ALA A 77 -11.13 1.10 3.42
N CYS A 78 -12.01 1.84 4.09
CA CYS A 78 -11.87 3.29 4.17
C CYS A 78 -10.60 3.64 4.96
N ALA A 79 -9.82 4.59 4.43
CA ALA A 79 -8.64 5.09 5.12
C ALA A 79 -8.98 6.01 6.31
N SER A 80 -10.16 6.64 6.28
CA SER A 80 -10.61 7.66 7.23
C SER A 80 -11.46 7.14 8.38
N CYS A 81 -12.10 5.97 8.24
CA CYS A 81 -12.90 5.35 9.31
C CYS A 81 -12.81 3.83 9.27
N TRP A 82 -13.69 3.12 10.00
CA TRP A 82 -13.69 1.65 10.08
C TRP A 82 -14.57 0.96 9.02
N PHE A 83 -15.19 1.73 8.13
CA PHE A 83 -15.96 1.17 7.02
C PHE A 83 -15.09 0.28 6.13
N HIS A 84 -15.69 -0.81 5.66
CA HIS A 84 -15.11 -1.69 4.65
C HIS A 84 -16.21 -2.35 3.84
N CYS A 85 -15.87 -2.79 2.63
CA CYS A 85 -16.75 -3.50 1.71
C CYS A 85 -15.95 -4.60 0.98
N PRO A 86 -16.61 -5.59 0.34
CA PRO A 86 -15.93 -6.56 -0.51
C PRO A 86 -15.10 -5.90 -1.63
N GLU A 87 -14.10 -6.61 -2.19
CA GLU A 87 -13.21 -6.09 -3.25
C GLU A 87 -13.92 -5.70 -4.57
N ALA A 88 -15.14 -6.15 -4.80
CA ALA A 88 -15.96 -5.64 -5.93
C ALA A 88 -16.61 -4.27 -5.61
N GLY A 89 -16.46 -3.77 -4.38
CA GLY A 89 -17.20 -2.65 -3.82
C GLY A 89 -16.54 -1.28 -3.98
N LEU A 90 -15.69 -1.04 -4.98
CA LEU A 90 -15.02 0.27 -5.10
C LEU A 90 -16.03 1.43 -5.22
N LYS A 91 -17.13 1.21 -5.95
CA LYS A 91 -18.21 2.19 -6.03
C LYS A 91 -18.81 2.46 -4.65
N GLU A 92 -19.06 1.42 -3.86
CA GLU A 92 -19.59 1.53 -2.50
C GLU A 92 -18.64 2.32 -1.59
N LEU A 93 -17.33 2.06 -1.70
CA LEU A 93 -16.30 2.83 -1.01
C LEU A 93 -16.31 4.30 -1.42
N SER A 94 -16.41 4.59 -2.72
CA SER A 94 -16.50 5.96 -3.23
C SER A 94 -17.75 6.68 -2.71
N ASP A 95 -18.91 6.03 -2.77
CA ASP A 95 -20.15 6.58 -2.24
C ASP A 95 -20.03 6.87 -0.74
N HIS A 96 -19.48 5.92 0.03
CA HIS A 96 -19.22 6.09 1.46
C HIS A 96 -18.33 7.30 1.75
N VAL A 97 -17.19 7.42 1.08
CA VAL A 97 -16.23 8.51 1.32
C VAL A 97 -16.87 9.87 1.03
N ASN A 98 -17.59 9.99 -0.09
CA ASN A 98 -18.22 11.25 -0.47
C ASN A 98 -19.38 11.64 0.45
N GLN A 99 -20.15 10.67 0.96
CA GLN A 99 -21.31 10.92 1.82
C GLN A 99 -20.97 11.10 3.30
N VAL A 100 -19.92 10.43 3.80
CA VAL A 100 -19.60 10.41 5.23
C VAL A 100 -18.44 11.35 5.57
N HIS A 101 -17.46 11.48 4.68
CA HIS A 101 -16.23 12.21 4.98
C HIS A 101 -16.14 13.58 4.32
N HIS A 102 -16.95 13.87 3.31
CA HIS A 102 -17.00 15.15 2.59
C HIS A 102 -15.60 15.74 2.32
N PRO A 103 -14.78 15.08 1.47
CA PRO A 103 -13.39 15.47 1.25
C PRO A 103 -13.25 16.93 0.83
N GLU A 104 -12.34 17.67 1.47
CA GLU A 104 -12.14 19.09 1.20
C GLU A 104 -11.23 19.26 -0.02
N ASN A 105 -11.63 20.11 -0.98
CA ASN A 105 -10.76 20.49 -2.09
C ASN A 105 -9.69 21.46 -1.59
N VAL A 106 -8.42 21.01 -1.60
CA VAL A 106 -7.27 21.80 -1.15
C VAL A 106 -6.37 22.25 -2.31
N ASP A 107 -6.51 21.64 -3.49
CA ASP A 107 -5.71 21.96 -4.67
C ASP A 107 -6.55 21.76 -5.95
N PRO A 108 -7.27 22.82 -6.41
CA PRO A 108 -8.17 22.74 -7.55
C PRO A 108 -7.50 22.36 -8.88
N GLU A 109 -6.21 22.67 -9.03
CA GLU A 109 -5.42 22.35 -10.22
C GLU A 109 -5.31 20.83 -10.43
N LYS A 110 -5.46 20.04 -9.36
CA LYS A 110 -5.32 18.57 -9.38
C LYS A 110 -6.64 17.81 -9.54
N ASN A 111 -7.79 18.48 -9.49
CA ASN A 111 -9.10 17.81 -9.49
C ASN A 111 -10.09 18.34 -10.51
N LYS A 112 -9.61 18.77 -11.68
CA LYS A 112 -10.46 19.29 -12.76
C LYS A 112 -11.48 20.33 -12.24
N HIS A 113 -11.04 21.22 -11.33
CA HIS A 113 -11.87 22.26 -10.73
C HIS A 113 -13.07 21.73 -9.89
N GLY A 114 -12.93 20.57 -9.24
CA GLY A 114 -13.95 20.03 -8.33
C GLY A 114 -14.83 18.92 -8.92
N GLU A 115 -14.60 18.47 -10.15
CA GLU A 115 -15.32 17.32 -10.72
C GLU A 115 -14.66 16.00 -10.28
N ILE A 116 -15.13 15.43 -9.17
CA ILE A 116 -14.77 14.05 -8.79
C ILE A 116 -15.57 13.08 -9.67
N LYS A 117 -14.93 12.49 -10.68
CA LYS A 117 -15.44 11.25 -11.29
C LYS A 117 -15.06 10.06 -10.40
N GLY A 118 -15.82 9.84 -9.33
CA GLY A 118 -15.64 8.65 -8.50
C GLY A 118 -16.18 7.40 -9.19
N GLY A 119 -15.48 6.27 -9.06
CA GLY A 119 -16.04 4.95 -9.33
C GLY A 119 -16.08 4.45 -10.78
N GLU A 120 -15.35 5.04 -11.72
CA GLU A 120 -15.16 4.48 -13.08
C GLU A 120 -13.87 3.66 -13.20
N VAL A 121 -13.52 2.90 -12.16
CA VAL A 121 -12.39 1.96 -12.24
C VAL A 121 -12.98 0.67 -12.75
N THR A 122 -12.63 0.33 -13.98
CA THR A 122 -13.08 -0.90 -14.62
C THR A 122 -12.33 -2.08 -14.00
N ASP A 123 -12.89 -3.30 -14.05
CA ASP A 123 -12.22 -4.51 -13.53
C ASP A 123 -10.79 -4.72 -14.08
N SER A 124 -10.51 -4.12 -15.24
CA SER A 124 -9.20 -4.07 -15.90
C SER A 124 -8.13 -3.25 -15.15
N ASP A 125 -8.54 -2.20 -14.44
CA ASP A 125 -7.62 -1.31 -13.71
C ASP A 125 -7.21 -1.91 -12.36
N ILE A 126 -8.12 -2.69 -11.75
CA ILE A 126 -7.88 -3.42 -10.49
C ILE A 126 -6.89 -4.58 -10.72
N THR A 127 -7.04 -5.32 -11.82
CA THR A 127 -6.20 -6.49 -12.14
C THR A 127 -4.76 -6.14 -12.48
N ASN A 128 -4.52 -5.03 -13.20
CA ASN A 128 -3.16 -4.56 -13.47
C ASN A 128 -2.45 -4.07 -12.21
N THR A 129 -3.15 -3.35 -11.33
CA THR A 129 -2.56 -2.81 -10.10
C THR A 129 -2.20 -3.92 -9.09
N LEU A 130 -3.04 -4.97 -8.98
CA LEU A 130 -2.75 -6.14 -8.14
C LEU A 130 -1.54 -6.94 -8.66
N ASN A 131 -1.40 -7.09 -9.97
CA ASN A 131 -0.25 -7.79 -10.58
C ASN A 131 1.05 -6.99 -10.44
N GLU A 132 1.01 -5.66 -10.54
CA GLU A 132 2.17 -4.79 -10.30
C GLU A 132 2.59 -4.75 -8.82
N ALA A 133 1.62 -4.77 -7.89
CA ALA A 133 1.90 -4.90 -6.45
C ALA A 133 2.54 -6.25 -6.10
N LYS A 134 2.09 -7.36 -6.72
CA LYS A 134 2.73 -8.68 -6.59
C LYS A 134 4.13 -8.72 -7.18
N HIS A 135 4.35 -8.18 -8.38
CA HIS A 135 5.68 -8.15 -9.00
C HIS A 135 6.69 -7.26 -8.25
N SER A 136 6.24 -6.15 -7.66
CA SER A 136 7.12 -5.29 -6.86
C SER A 136 7.46 -5.90 -5.49
N ALA A 137 6.56 -6.68 -4.89
CA ALA A 137 6.86 -7.48 -3.71
C ALA A 137 7.87 -8.61 -4.01
N ASN A 138 7.66 -9.36 -5.09
CA ASN A 138 8.59 -10.44 -5.51
C ASN A 138 9.99 -9.90 -5.85
N ARG A 139 10.08 -8.70 -6.43
CA ARG A 139 11.36 -8.05 -6.76
C ARG A 139 12.10 -7.50 -5.52
N ALA A 140 11.38 -7.14 -4.46
CA ALA A 140 11.98 -6.69 -3.19
C ALA A 140 12.50 -7.88 -2.35
N GLU A 141 11.93 -9.07 -2.55
CA GLU A 141 12.28 -10.32 -1.86
C GLU A 141 13.34 -11.16 -2.61
N GLY A 142 13.73 -10.77 -3.83
CA GLY A 142 14.76 -11.48 -4.60
C GLY A 142 14.32 -12.87 -5.08
N ILE A 143 13.01 -13.11 -5.22
CA ILE A 143 12.47 -14.35 -5.79
C ILE A 143 12.31 -14.12 -7.29
N GLU A 144 13.32 -14.53 -8.06
CA GLU A 144 13.18 -14.68 -9.51
C GLU A 144 12.25 -15.87 -9.77
N ASP A 145 11.05 -15.60 -10.27
CA ASP A 145 10.17 -16.60 -10.86
C ASP A 145 10.94 -17.23 -12.03
N GLY A 146 11.42 -18.44 -11.80
CA GLY A 146 12.04 -19.28 -12.81
C GLY A 146 11.00 -19.68 -13.84
N GLU A 147 10.88 -18.86 -14.89
CA GLU A 147 10.23 -19.28 -16.12
C GLU A 147 11.03 -20.44 -16.71
N ASP A 148 10.38 -21.61 -16.67
CA ASP A 148 10.77 -22.87 -17.27
C ASP A 148 11.05 -22.70 -18.77
N GLN A 149 12.32 -22.47 -19.10
CA GLN A 149 12.85 -22.62 -20.45
C GLN A 149 13.87 -23.76 -20.46
N VAL A 150 13.36 -24.92 -20.88
CA VAL A 150 14.10 -25.99 -21.55
C VAL A 150 15.20 -25.38 -22.41
N MET A 151 16.46 -25.81 -22.27
CA MET A 151 17.46 -25.95 -23.34
C MET A 151 18.79 -26.49 -22.78
N GLU A 152 19.10 -27.72 -23.22
CA GLU A 152 20.37 -28.17 -23.82
C GLU A 152 21.70 -27.97 -23.06
N GLU A 153 22.30 -29.12 -22.73
CA GLU A 153 23.66 -29.29 -22.22
C GLU A 153 24.70 -28.59 -23.12
N THR A 154 25.58 -27.77 -22.52
CA THR A 154 26.98 -27.66 -22.95
C THR A 154 27.90 -27.24 -21.80
N ASP A 155 29.00 -27.99 -21.65
CA ASP A 155 30.22 -27.67 -20.91
C ASP A 155 30.87 -26.36 -21.40
N ASP A 156 31.34 -25.48 -20.50
CA ASP A 156 32.77 -25.18 -20.30
C ASP A 156 33.03 -24.03 -19.29
N LYS A 157 34.20 -24.10 -18.64
CA LYS A 157 34.70 -23.24 -17.55
C LYS A 157 34.96 -21.77 -17.97
N LYS A 158 34.70 -20.80 -17.06
CA LYS A 158 35.65 -19.68 -16.79
C LYS A 158 35.35 -18.86 -15.52
N ASP A 159 36.35 -18.77 -14.65
CA ASP A 159 36.46 -17.81 -13.55
C ASP A 159 36.24 -16.35 -13.98
N LYS A 160 35.59 -15.54 -13.11
CA LYS A 160 35.96 -14.13 -12.92
C LYS A 160 35.52 -13.55 -11.57
N LYS A 161 36.54 -13.00 -10.91
CA LYS A 161 36.58 -12.22 -9.66
C LYS A 161 35.89 -10.85 -9.76
N GLU A 162 35.53 -10.37 -8.57
CA GLU A 162 35.55 -8.98 -8.07
C GLU A 162 34.57 -7.95 -8.67
N ASP A 163 33.65 -7.45 -7.83
CA ASP A 163 33.63 -6.02 -7.48
C ASP A 163 32.90 -5.79 -6.14
N SER A 164 33.65 -5.45 -5.08
CA SER A 164 33.15 -5.07 -3.74
C SER A 164 33.55 -3.63 -3.41
N LYS A 165 33.48 -2.75 -4.41
CA LYS A 165 34.08 -1.41 -4.36
C LYS A 165 33.19 -0.25 -3.90
N ASP A 166 31.92 -0.47 -3.54
CA ASP A 166 31.01 0.68 -3.35
C ASP A 166 30.71 1.08 -1.90
N ILE A 167 31.07 0.26 -0.90
CA ILE A 167 30.66 0.56 0.49
C ILE A 167 31.54 1.65 1.13
N GLY A 168 32.85 1.64 0.85
CA GLY A 168 33.79 2.63 1.41
C GLY A 168 33.53 4.05 0.93
N ASP A 169 33.15 4.20 -0.34
CA ASP A 169 32.89 5.51 -0.97
C ASP A 169 31.60 6.16 -0.42
N ILE A 170 30.61 5.34 -0.03
CA ILE A 170 29.39 5.80 0.64
C ILE A 170 29.69 6.36 2.03
N TYR A 171 30.52 5.67 2.83
CA TYR A 171 30.90 6.15 4.16
C TYR A 171 31.74 7.42 4.11
N GLN A 172 32.58 7.59 3.09
CA GLN A 172 33.36 8.80 2.90
C GLN A 172 32.47 10.00 2.54
N LYS A 173 31.51 9.82 1.62
CA LYS A 173 30.52 10.86 1.28
C LYS A 173 29.62 11.25 2.45
N LEU A 174 29.25 10.29 3.31
CA LEU A 174 28.49 10.56 4.53
C LEU A 174 29.28 11.45 5.50
N ASN A 175 30.57 11.18 5.69
CA ASN A 175 31.41 12.01 6.56
C ASN A 175 31.61 13.43 6.00
N GLU A 176 31.78 13.57 4.68
CA GLU A 176 31.89 14.88 4.03
C GLU A 176 30.61 15.72 4.18
N LEU A 177 29.44 15.07 4.13
CA LEU A 177 28.15 15.73 4.34
C LEU A 177 27.98 16.21 5.78
N VAL A 178 28.40 15.40 6.75
CA VAL A 178 28.36 15.75 8.19
C VAL A 178 29.29 16.94 8.48
N ASP A 179 30.48 16.97 7.89
CA ASP A 179 31.41 18.09 8.04
C ASP A 179 30.90 19.38 7.40
N MET A 180 30.23 19.30 6.24
CA MET A 180 29.54 20.45 5.65
C MET A 180 28.43 21.00 6.55
N PHE A 181 27.60 20.12 7.11
CA PHE A 181 26.54 20.53 8.03
C PHE A 181 27.09 21.19 9.29
N GLN A 182 28.16 20.64 9.88
CA GLN A 182 28.79 21.24 11.05
C GLN A 182 29.43 22.60 10.76
N ARG A 183 30.00 22.81 9.57
CA ARG A 183 30.51 24.13 9.16
C ARG A 183 29.40 25.17 8.99
N VAL A 184 28.27 24.78 8.41
CA VAL A 184 27.11 25.68 8.25
C VAL A 184 26.50 26.05 9.61
N LEU A 185 26.48 25.12 10.56
CA LEU A 185 25.97 25.38 11.91
C LEU A 185 26.94 26.18 12.78
N LYS A 186 28.26 26.07 12.57
CA LYS A 186 29.29 26.82 13.32
C LYS A 186 29.64 28.18 12.71
N GLY A 187 29.22 28.48 11.49
CA GLY A 187 29.51 29.73 10.79
C GLY A 187 28.52 30.86 11.02
N LYS A 188 27.79 30.87 12.14
CA LYS A 188 26.75 31.86 12.45
C LYS A 188 27.05 32.62 13.75
N ASP A 189 28.30 33.00 13.95
CA ASP A 189 28.77 33.98 14.93
C ASP A 189 30.06 34.61 14.38
N ASP A 190 29.92 35.54 13.41
CA ASP A 190 30.70 36.79 13.20
C ASP A 190 30.21 37.50 11.92
#